data_AF-A0A956MK53-F1
#
_entry.id   AF-A0A956MK53-F1
#
_cell.length_a   1.000
_cell.length_b   1.000
_cell.length_c   1.000
_cell.angle_alpha   90.00
_cell.angle_beta   90.00
_cell.angle_gamma   90.00
#
_symmetry.space_group_name_H-M   'P 1'
#
loop_
_entity.id
_entity.type
_entity.pdbx_description
1 polymer ?
#
loop_
_entity_poly.entity_id
_entity_poly.type
_entity_poly.pdbx_seq_one_letter_code
_entity_poly.pdbx_strand_id
1 'polypeptide(L)' 'GGGGGGPPSCSPRKNRFLVPLNSDFDLYSKGLDGTCVSPLTGATSQDDIVRANDGGFFGLGRNF' A
#
# COMPACT_ATOMS: atom_id res chain seq x y z
N GLY A 1 -18.94 -13.23 13.93
CA GLY A 1 -17.49 -13.51 13.92
C GLY A 1 -16.76 -12.21 14.06
N GLY A 2 -15.87 -12.09 15.05
CA GLY A 2 -15.33 -10.82 15.56
C GLY A 2 -14.51 -10.02 14.54
N GLY A 3 -14.68 -8.70 14.60
CA GLY A 3 -13.95 -7.72 13.79
C GLY A 3 -12.56 -7.37 14.35
N GLY A 4 -11.69 -6.99 13.41
CA GLY A 4 -10.65 -5.96 13.47
C GLY A 4 -9.81 -5.81 14.75
N GLY A 5 -8.52 -6.13 14.66
CA GLY A 5 -7.56 -5.75 15.70
C GLY A 5 -6.11 -6.21 15.50
N GLY A 6 -5.69 -6.55 14.27
CA GLY A 6 -4.26 -6.71 13.98
C GLY A 6 -3.62 -5.32 13.76
N PRO A 7 -2.31 -5.15 14.04
CA PRO A 7 -1.61 -3.95 13.60
C PRO A 7 -1.87 -3.73 12.11
N PRO A 8 -2.01 -2.48 11.64
CA PRO A 8 -2.34 -2.22 10.24
C PRO A 8 -1.35 -2.96 9.34
N SER A 9 -1.85 -3.96 8.61
CA SER A 9 -1.02 -4.71 7.68
C SER A 9 -0.80 -3.82 6.46
N CYS A 10 0.46 -3.58 6.09
CA CYS A 10 0.74 -2.82 4.89
C CYS A 10 0.22 -3.52 3.64
N SER A 11 0.10 -4.84 3.66
CA SER A 11 -0.43 -5.63 2.56
C SER A 11 -1.89 -6.06 2.81
N PRO A 12 -2.76 -6.06 1.77
CA PRO A 12 -2.49 -5.51 0.45
C PRO A 12 -2.40 -3.98 0.47
N ARG A 13 -1.49 -3.40 -0.32
CA ARG A 13 -1.50 -1.96 -0.61
C ARG A 13 -2.81 -1.58 -1.26
N LYS A 14 -3.35 -0.42 -0.89
CA LYS A 14 -4.68 0.06 -1.33
C LYS A 14 -4.65 1.49 -1.83
N ASN A 15 -5.53 1.78 -2.79
CA ASN A 15 -5.76 3.14 -3.26
C ASN A 15 -6.65 3.94 -2.29
N ARG A 16 -6.99 5.18 -2.66
CA ARG A 16 -7.88 6.07 -1.88
C ARG A 16 -9.29 5.53 -1.65
N PHE A 17 -9.72 4.54 -2.43
CA PHE A 17 -11.02 3.87 -2.29
C PHE A 17 -10.92 2.55 -1.52
N LEU A 18 -9.78 2.27 -0.89
CA LEU A 18 -9.49 1.07 -0.12
C LEU A 18 -9.53 -0.24 -0.93
N VAL A 19 -9.38 -0.13 -2.26
CA VAL A 19 -9.28 -1.27 -3.18
C VAL A 19 -7.81 -1.64 -3.36
N PRO A 20 -7.46 -2.95 -3.39
CA PRO A 20 -6.09 -3.40 -3.66
C PRO A 20 -5.50 -2.78 -4.95
N LEU A 21 -4.20 -2.47 -4.93
CA LEU A 21 -3.50 -1.87 -6.08
C LEU A 21 -3.31 -2.83 -7.26
N ASN A 22 -3.20 -4.13 -6.96
CA ASN A 22 -3.03 -5.20 -7.94
C ASN A 22 -3.99 -6.35 -7.59
N SER A 23 -4.36 -7.10 -8.60
CA SER A 23 -5.24 -8.27 -8.54
C SER A 23 -4.49 -9.58 -8.26
N ASP A 24 -3.19 -9.61 -8.54
CA ASP A 24 -2.34 -10.80 -8.52
C ASP A 24 -1.46 -10.88 -7.25
N PHE A 25 -0.53 -9.95 -7.08
CA PHE A 25 0.42 -9.92 -5.97
C PHE A 25 0.77 -8.48 -5.60
N ASP A 26 1.14 -8.31 -4.34
CA ASP A 26 1.53 -7.03 -3.79
C ASP A 26 3.07 -6.95 -3.71
N LEU A 27 3.66 -6.06 -4.50
CA LEU A 27 5.10 -5.82 -4.51
C LEU A 27 5.37 -4.37 -4.12
N TYR A 28 6.03 -4.19 -2.99
CA TYR A 28 6.35 -2.88 -2.45
C TYR A 28 7.60 -2.89 -1.56
N SER A 29 8.12 -1.70 -1.27
CA SER A 29 9.09 -1.41 -0.21
C SER A 29 8.48 -0.41 0.76
N LYS A 30 8.82 -0.52 2.05
CA LYS A 30 8.33 0.35 3.15
C LYS A 30 9.01 1.74 3.21
N GLY A 31 9.50 2.20 2.07
CA GLY A 31 10.23 3.46 1.98
C GLY A 31 11.46 3.54 2.88
N LEU A 32 11.83 4.76 3.23
CA LEU A 32 12.98 5.07 4.08
C LEU A 32 12.62 4.94 5.56
N ASP A 33 11.38 5.23 5.93
CA ASP A 33 10.94 5.20 7.33
C ASP A 33 10.74 3.77 7.86
N GLY A 34 10.62 2.78 6.96
CA GLY A 34 10.49 1.36 7.29
C GLY A 34 9.12 1.00 7.88
N THR A 35 8.17 1.92 7.84
CA THR A 35 6.80 1.81 8.32
C THR A 35 5.82 1.97 7.17
N CYS A 36 4.56 1.57 7.38
CA CYS A 36 3.54 1.69 6.35
C CYS A 36 2.15 1.37 6.92
N VAL A 37 1.12 1.76 6.17
CA VAL A 37 -0.27 1.32 6.33
C VAL A 37 -0.81 0.84 4.98
N SER A 38 -1.93 0.13 4.93
CA SER A 38 -2.44 -0.38 3.64
C SER A 38 -2.74 0.74 2.62
N PRO A 39 -3.46 1.83 2.97
CA PRO A 39 -3.80 2.87 2.00
C PRO A 39 -2.61 3.80 1.69
N LEU A 40 -2.35 4.07 0.40
CA LEU A 40 -1.29 5.01 -0.03
C LEU A 40 -1.52 6.45 0.45
N THR A 41 -2.76 6.80 0.79
CA THR A 41 -3.11 8.12 1.35
C THR A 41 -2.64 8.27 2.80
N GLY A 42 -2.23 7.19 3.47
CA GLY A 42 -1.62 7.25 4.80
C GLY A 42 -0.28 7.98 4.76
N ALA A 43 -0.02 8.82 5.76
CA ALA A 43 1.19 9.66 5.79
C ALA A 43 2.49 8.83 5.73
N THR A 44 2.57 7.74 6.50
CA THR A 44 3.71 6.80 6.54
C THR A 44 3.78 5.89 5.31
N SER A 45 2.99 6.17 4.27
CA SER A 45 2.92 5.34 3.07
C SER A 45 3.18 6.10 1.78
N GLN A 46 3.51 7.38 1.91
CA GLN A 46 3.83 8.26 0.80
C GLN A 46 5.22 8.02 0.21
N ASP A 47 6.17 7.54 1.01
CA ASP A 47 7.54 7.21 0.60
C ASP A 47 7.72 5.75 0.19
N ASP A 48 6.67 4.93 0.33
CA ASP A 48 6.67 3.55 -0.13
C ASP A 48 6.91 3.49 -1.65
N ILE A 49 7.70 2.52 -2.10
CA ILE A 49 7.81 2.21 -3.53
C ILE A 49 6.84 1.07 -3.81
N VAL A 50 5.91 1.24 -4.74
CA VAL A 50 4.84 0.27 -5.00
C VAL A 50 4.76 -0.10 -6.48
N ARG A 51 4.43 -1.36 -6.76
CA ARG A 51 3.79 -1.77 -8.02
C ARG A 51 2.30 -1.51 -7.90
N ALA A 52 1.69 -0.90 -8.91
CA ALA A 52 0.25 -0.65 -8.92
C ALA A 52 -0.34 -0.77 -10.34
N ASN A 53 -1.68 -0.83 -10.40
CA ASN A 53 -2.44 -0.99 -11.64
C ASN A 53 -2.00 -2.23 -12.43
N ASP A 54 -1.86 -3.36 -11.72
CA ASP A 54 -1.41 -4.65 -12.26
C ASP A 54 -0.07 -4.58 -13.03
N GLY A 55 0.81 -3.65 -12.62
CA GLY A 55 2.12 -3.43 -13.26
C GLY A 55 2.18 -2.22 -14.20
N GLY A 56 1.08 -1.50 -14.38
CA GLY A 56 1.06 -0.24 -15.13
C GLY A 56 1.75 0.93 -14.43
N PHE A 57 2.06 0.81 -13.14
CA PHE A 57 2.81 1.80 -12.38
C PHE A 57 3.86 1.12 -11.48
N PHE A 58 5.04 1.75 -11.41
CA PHE A 58 6.06 1.44 -10.42
C PHE A 58 6.73 2.75 -9.97
N GLY A 59 6.66 3.07 -8.67
CA GLY A 59 7.20 4.32 -8.16
C GLY A 59 6.75 4.66 -6.74
N LEU A 60 6.99 5.90 -6.33
CA LEU A 60 6.61 6.41 -5.01
C LEU A 60 5.09 6.41 -4.81
N GLY A 61 4.63 5.96 -3.64
CA GLY A 61 3.22 5.87 -3.29
C GLY A 61 2.49 7.20 -3.38
N ARG A 62 3.15 8.32 -3.05
CA ARG A 62 2.58 9.67 -3.22
C ARG A 62 2.30 10.09 -4.68
N ASN A 63 2.86 9.37 -5.65
CA ASN A 63 2.70 9.67 -7.08
C ASN A 63 1.62 8.78 -7.74
N PHE A 64 0.95 7.91 -6.99
CA PHE A 64 -0.12 7.03 -7.46
C PHE A 64 -1.47 7.44 -6.88
#